data_AF-A0A349DAP8-F1
#
_entry.id   AF-A0A349DAP8-F1
#
_cell.length_a   1.000
_cell.length_b   1.000
_cell.length_c   1.000
_cell.angle_alpha   90.00
_cell.angle_beta   90.00
_cell.angle_gamma   90.00
#
_symmetry.space_group_name_H-M   'P 1'
#
loop_
_entity.id
_entity.type
_entity.pdbx_description
1 polymer ?
#
loop_
_entity_poly.entity_id
_entity_poly.type
_entity_poly.pdbx_seq_one_letter_code
_entity_poly.pdbx_strand_id
1 'polypeptide(L)'
;MREILFRGKDVKEHWHIGLLAHVGNAWYISNSAGIPTACEVIPSTIGEYTGLRDKNGKMIFEGDVVLLKSDEEPYQVAFDECCFQVYSHSVCYVMDKFYDHDIEVIGNIHDNPELLEG
;
A
#
# COMPACT_ATOMS: atom_id res chain seq x y z
N MET A 1 1.04 18.56 -4.86
CA MET A 1 -0.12 17.73 -5.25
C MET A 1 0.33 16.28 -5.16
N ARG A 2 -0.36 15.43 -4.38
CA ARG A 2 -0.02 14.01 -4.26
C ARG A 2 -0.42 13.28 -5.54
N GLU A 3 0.41 12.35 -5.99
CA GLU A 3 0.08 11.45 -7.10
C GLU A 3 -0.98 10.44 -6.64
N ILE A 4 -2.05 10.28 -7.41
CA ILE A 4 -3.14 9.35 -7.08
C ILE A 4 -2.91 8.06 -7.88
N LEU A 5 -2.37 7.05 -7.19
CA LEU A 5 -2.13 5.71 -7.73
C LEU A 5 -2.70 4.68 -6.77
N PHE A 6 -3.09 3.55 -7.33
CA PHE A 6 -3.54 2.37 -6.60
C PHE A 6 -2.72 1.17 -7.04
N ARG A 7 -2.64 0.17 -6.16
CA ARG A 7 -2.18 -1.18 -6.49
C ARG A 7 -3.26 -2.22 -6.22
N GLY A 8 -3.15 -3.39 -6.85
CA GLY A 8 -4.05 -4.52 -6.62
C GLY A 8 -3.55 -5.76 -7.34
N LYS A 9 -3.90 -6.95 -6.82
CA LYS A 9 -3.57 -8.23 -7.44
C LYS A 9 -4.63 -8.65 -8.44
N ASP A 10 -4.21 -9.20 -9.56
CA ASP A 10 -5.13 -9.95 -10.45
C ASP A 10 -5.41 -11.36 -9.90
N VAL A 11 -6.31 -12.09 -10.57
CA VAL A 11 -6.67 -13.49 -10.22
C VAL A 11 -5.51 -14.50 -10.40
N LYS A 12 -4.37 -14.07 -10.94
CA LYS A 12 -3.14 -14.86 -11.06
C LYS A 12 -2.08 -14.39 -10.05
N GLU A 13 -2.47 -13.59 -9.06
CA GLU A 13 -1.59 -13.06 -8.00
C GLU A 13 -0.50 -12.09 -8.49
N HIS A 14 -0.65 -11.46 -9.66
CA HIS A 14 0.27 -10.41 -10.10
C HIS A 14 -0.19 -9.03 -9.65
N TRP A 15 0.74 -8.24 -9.13
CA TRP A 15 0.50 -6.84 -8.77
C TRP A 15 0.46 -5.93 -10.00
N HIS A 16 -0.58 -5.09 -10.04
CA HIS A 16 -0.73 -4.01 -11.00
C HIS A 16 -0.76 -2.68 -10.26
N ILE A 17 -0.13 -1.64 -10.83
CA ILE A 17 -0.10 -0.28 -10.27
C ILE A 17 -0.63 0.70 -11.33
N GLY A 18 -1.50 1.61 -10.94
CA GLY A 18 -2.07 2.59 -11.87
C GLY A 18 -3.33 3.28 -11.36
N LEU A 19 -4.15 3.75 -12.29
CA LEU A 19 -5.43 4.39 -12.00
C LEU A 19 -6.50 3.33 -11.75
N LEU A 20 -7.25 3.49 -10.66
CA LEU A 20 -8.34 2.60 -10.28
C LEU A 20 -9.66 3.03 -10.94
N ALA A 21 -10.38 2.06 -11.50
CA ALA A 21 -11.72 2.26 -12.04
C ALA A 21 -12.68 1.16 -11.56
N HIS A 22 -13.88 1.55 -11.15
CA HIS A 22 -14.97 0.63 -10.89
C HIS A 22 -15.92 0.61 -12.10
N VAL A 23 -16.08 -0.55 -12.72
CA VAL A 23 -16.90 -0.72 -13.92
C VAL A 23 -17.83 -1.91 -13.74
N GLY A 24 -19.13 -1.64 -13.69
CA GLY A 24 -20.13 -2.67 -13.35
C GLY A 24 -19.94 -3.16 -11.92
N ASN A 25 -19.57 -4.43 -11.76
CA ASN A 25 -19.34 -5.08 -10.47
C ASN A 25 -17.85 -5.45 -10.24
N ALA A 26 -16.94 -4.92 -11.08
CA ALA A 26 -15.54 -5.27 -11.05
C ALA A 26 -14.64 -4.03 -10.93
N TRP A 27 -13.45 -4.25 -10.40
CA TRP A 27 -12.43 -3.22 -10.21
C TRP A 27 -11.26 -3.46 -11.14
N TYR A 28 -10.75 -2.38 -11.72
CA TYR A 28 -9.67 -2.43 -12.70
C TYR A 28 -8.57 -1.45 -12.36
N ILE A 29 -7.31 -1.85 -12.56
CA ILE A 29 -6.15 -0.96 -12.49
C ILE A 29 -5.56 -0.81 -13.88
N SER A 30 -5.35 0.43 -14.31
CA SER A 30 -4.78 0.77 -15.61
C SER A 30 -3.47 1.54 -15.45
N ASN A 31 -2.39 1.00 -16.02
CA ASN A 31 -1.02 1.54 -15.91
C ASN A 31 -0.67 2.63 -16.97
N SER A 32 -1.62 2.95 -17.86
CA SER A 32 -1.47 3.90 -18.96
C SER A 32 -2.85 4.35 -19.42
N ALA A 33 -3.00 5.56 -19.99
CA ALA A 33 -4.31 6.06 -20.39
C ALA A 33 -4.94 5.19 -21.51
N GLY A 34 -5.85 4.28 -21.15
CA GLY A 34 -6.65 3.49 -22.09
C GLY A 34 -7.24 2.20 -21.50
N ILE A 35 -8.47 1.85 -21.90
CA ILE A 35 -9.18 0.60 -21.53
C ILE A 35 -8.40 -0.70 -21.88
N PRO A 36 -7.65 -0.81 -23.00
CA PRO A 36 -7.00 -2.07 -23.38
C PRO A 36 -5.91 -2.55 -22.41
N THR A 37 -5.46 -1.70 -21.50
CA THR A 37 -4.37 -1.97 -20.54
C THR A 37 -4.86 -2.05 -19.10
N ALA A 38 -6.18 -2.11 -18.89
CA ALA A 38 -6.77 -2.24 -17.57
C ALA A 38 -6.83 -3.72 -17.15
N CYS A 39 -6.26 -4.05 -15.99
CA CYS A 39 -6.29 -5.38 -15.41
C CYS A 39 -7.36 -5.44 -14.33
N GLU A 40 -8.24 -6.43 -14.40
CA GLU A 40 -9.20 -6.71 -13.32
C GLU A 40 -8.43 -7.15 -12.07
N VAL A 41 -8.76 -6.56 -10.93
CA VAL A 41 -8.08 -6.81 -9.65
C VAL A 41 -9.05 -7.29 -8.57
N ILE A 42 -8.52 -8.08 -7.65
CA ILE A 42 -9.22 -8.59 -6.47
C ILE A 42 -9.49 -7.40 -5.53
N PRO A 43 -10.76 -7.06 -5.25
CA PRO A 43 -11.09 -5.83 -4.54
C PRO A 43 -10.43 -5.70 -3.15
N SER A 44 -10.28 -6.82 -2.43
CA SER A 44 -9.67 -6.84 -1.10
C SER A 44 -8.15 -6.62 -1.08
N THR A 45 -7.51 -6.56 -2.25
CA THR A 45 -6.07 -6.30 -2.39
C THR A 45 -5.77 -4.87 -2.84
N ILE A 46 -6.81 -4.07 -3.07
CA ILE A 46 -6.67 -2.69 -3.52
C ILE A 46 -6.08 -1.87 -2.37
N GLY A 47 -5.00 -1.16 -2.65
CA GLY A 47 -4.40 -0.20 -1.72
C GLY A 47 -3.99 1.08 -2.42
N GLU A 48 -4.26 2.23 -1.80
CA GLU A 48 -3.86 3.54 -2.32
C GLU A 48 -2.39 3.84 -2.03
N TYR A 49 -1.72 4.52 -2.96
CA TYR A 49 -0.39 5.06 -2.76
C TYR A 49 -0.42 6.21 -1.75
N THR A 50 0.38 6.09 -0.70
CA THR A 50 0.46 7.12 0.37
C THR A 50 1.00 8.46 -0.13
N GLY A 51 1.69 8.48 -1.27
CA GLY A 51 2.46 9.63 -1.74
C GLY A 51 3.91 9.63 -1.26
N LEU A 52 4.29 8.71 -0.37
CA LEU A 52 5.61 8.61 0.24
C LEU A 52 6.40 7.42 -0.31
N ARG A 53 7.72 7.56 -0.31
CA ARG A 53 8.65 6.47 -0.65
C ARG A 53 9.46 6.11 0.58
N ASP A 54 9.79 4.83 0.70
CA ASP A 54 10.66 4.34 1.75
C ASP A 54 12.13 4.75 1.51
N LYS A 55 13.01 4.41 2.45
CA LYS A 55 14.45 4.73 2.36
C LYS A 55 15.15 4.17 1.11
N ASN A 56 14.57 3.16 0.46
CA ASN A 56 15.08 2.51 -0.75
C ASN A 56 14.40 3.06 -2.03
N GLY A 57 13.55 4.08 -1.90
CA GLY A 57 12.81 4.68 -3.01
C GLY A 57 11.58 3.89 -3.45
N LYS A 58 11.18 2.84 -2.73
CA LYS A 58 9.98 2.04 -3.03
C LYS A 58 8.74 2.82 -2.59
N MET A 59 7.71 2.86 -3.44
CA MET A 59 6.42 3.47 -3.09
C MET A 59 5.75 2.71 -1.95
N ILE A 60 5.21 3.44 -0.98
CA ILE A 60 4.48 2.89 0.15
C ILE A 60 2.98 2.97 -0.13
N PHE A 61 2.29 1.85 -0.05
CA PHE A 61 0.84 1.72 -0.28
C PHE A 61 0.14 1.24 0.99
N GLU A 62 -1.18 1.42 1.05
CA GLU A 62 -2.00 0.71 2.04
C GLU A 62 -1.77 -0.81 1.99
N GLY A 63 -1.80 -1.42 3.18
CA GLY A 63 -1.50 -2.83 3.38
C GLY A 63 -0.01 -3.18 3.31
N ASP A 64 0.89 -2.23 3.05
CA ASP A 64 2.33 -2.47 3.24
C ASP A 64 2.63 -2.71 4.72
N VAL A 65 3.59 -3.61 4.96
CA VAL A 65 4.20 -3.82 6.27
C VAL A 65 5.57 -3.15 6.24
N VAL A 66 5.79 -2.27 7.21
CA VAL A 66 6.98 -1.41 7.28
C VAL A 66 7.72 -1.61 8.60
N LEU A 67 9.03 -1.39 8.56
CA LEU A 67 9.87 -1.27 9.73
C LEU A 67 10.29 0.18 9.91
N LEU A 68 10.07 0.71 11.11
CA LEU A 68 10.55 2.04 11.49
C LEU A 68 11.96 1.91 12.07
N LYS A 69 12.82 2.89 11.77
CA LYS A 69 14.16 2.94 12.33
C LYS A 69 14.08 3.09 13.84
N SER A 70 14.81 2.23 14.54
CA SER A 70 14.82 2.10 16.01
C SER A 70 13.67 1.30 16.62
N ASP A 71 12.74 0.80 15.81
CA ASP A 71 11.79 -0.22 16.24
C ASP A 71 12.16 -1.59 15.68
N GLU A 72 11.90 -2.63 16.45
CA GLU A 72 12.02 -4.03 16.01
C GLU A 72 10.66 -4.62 15.60
N GLU A 73 9.56 -3.96 15.96
CA GLU A 73 8.19 -4.37 15.64
C GLU A 73 7.80 -3.87 14.23
N PRO A 74 7.19 -4.72 13.39
CA PRO A 74 6.62 -4.31 12.12
C PRO A 74 5.27 -3.61 12.29
N TYR A 75 4.99 -2.66 11.40
CA TYR A 75 3.74 -1.91 11.41
C TYR A 75 3.02 -2.08 10.08
N GLN A 76 1.69 -2.14 10.12
CA GLN A 76 0.86 -2.10 8.92
C GLN A 76 0.51 -0.65 8.55
N VAL A 77 0.62 -0.31 7.27
CA VAL A 77 0.12 0.94 6.69
C VAL A 77 -1.38 0.82 6.43
N ALA A 78 -2.18 1.75 6.94
CA ALA A 78 -3.59 1.90 6.56
C ALA A 78 -4.02 3.36 6.49
N PHE A 79 -5.12 3.61 5.80
CA PHE A 79 -5.83 4.88 5.86
C PHE A 79 -6.92 4.80 6.92
N ASP A 80 -6.78 5.59 7.99
CA ASP A 80 -7.76 5.70 9.07
C ASP A 80 -7.81 7.14 9.59
N GLU A 81 -8.93 7.54 10.18
CA GLU A 81 -9.17 8.90 10.69
C GLU A 81 -8.71 10.02 9.72
N CYS A 82 -9.01 9.83 8.42
CA CYS A 82 -8.69 10.76 7.33
C CYS A 82 -7.19 10.97 7.04
N CYS A 83 -6.30 10.08 7.50
CA CYS A 83 -4.87 10.14 7.15
C CYS A 83 -4.24 8.74 7.02
N PHE A 84 -3.07 8.68 6.37
CA PHE A 84 -2.28 7.45 6.38
C PHE A 84 -1.55 7.32 7.71
N GLN A 85 -1.63 6.13 8.29
CA GLN A 85 -1.06 5.79 9.59
C GLN A 85 -0.32 4.46 9.49
N VAL A 86 0.64 4.26 10.38
CA VAL A 86 1.27 2.97 10.63
C VAL A 86 0.85 2.51 12.02
N TYR A 87 0.37 1.27 12.14
CA TYR A 87 -0.07 0.71 13.40
C TYR A 87 0.50 -0.68 13.65
N SER A 88 0.83 -0.93 14.90
CA SER A 88 1.16 -2.25 15.43
C SER A 88 0.10 -2.65 16.46
N HIS A 89 0.28 -3.76 17.18
CA HIS A 89 -0.63 -4.16 18.24
C HIS A 89 -0.72 -3.14 19.38
N SER A 90 0.33 -2.35 19.59
CA SER A 90 0.50 -1.52 20.79
C SER A 90 0.47 -0.02 20.50
N VAL A 91 0.81 0.40 19.28
CA VAL A 91 1.05 1.81 18.96
C VAL A 91 0.55 2.17 17.57
N CYS A 92 0.17 3.42 17.40
CA CYS A 92 -0.24 4.00 16.13
C CYS A 92 0.43 5.35 15.91
N TYR A 93 0.96 5.58 14.70
CA TYR A 93 1.62 6.82 14.30
C TYR A 93 1.08 7.34 12.97
N VAL A 94 0.77 8.64 12.93
CA VAL A 94 0.42 9.33 11.68
C VAL A 94 1.67 9.46 10.80
N MET A 95 1.52 9.22 9.49
CA MET A 95 2.65 9.20 8.57
C MET A 95 3.22 10.57 8.20
N ASP A 96 2.58 11.67 8.62
CA ASP A 96 3.02 13.04 8.34
C ASP A 96 4.30 13.46 9.09
N LYS A 97 4.73 12.65 10.07
CA LYS A 97 5.91 12.89 10.92
C LYS A 97 7.14 12.08 10.52
N PHE A 98 7.05 11.19 9.54
CA PHE A 98 8.21 10.41 9.11
C PHE A 98 9.05 11.22 8.12
N TYR A 99 10.34 11.37 8.43
CA TYR A 99 11.32 11.79 7.43
C TYR A 99 11.70 10.55 6.60
N ASP A 100 11.72 10.67 5.27
CA ASP A 100 11.86 9.59 4.27
C ASP A 100 13.00 8.55 4.49
N HIS A 101 13.90 8.78 5.46
CA HIS A 101 15.05 7.93 5.75
C HIS A 101 14.85 6.91 6.88
N ASP A 102 13.69 6.91 7.54
CA ASP A 102 13.45 6.12 8.76
C ASP A 102 12.39 5.02 8.58
N ILE A 103 11.92 4.76 7.36
CA ILE A 103 10.90 3.74 7.06
C ILE A 103 11.39 2.82 5.93
N GLU A 104 11.16 1.52 6.07
CA GLU A 104 11.45 0.49 5.06
C GLU A 104 10.26 -0.43 4.87
N VAL A 105 9.84 -0.64 3.62
CA VAL A 105 8.80 -1.64 3.33
C VAL A 105 9.44 -3.03 3.33
N ILE A 106 9.01 -3.88 4.27
CA ILE A 106 9.53 -5.25 4.43
C ILE A 106 8.58 -6.32 3.87
N GLY A 107 7.34 -5.98 3.55
CA GLY A 107 6.34 -6.89 2.99
C GLY A 107 4.99 -6.22 2.82
N ASN A 108 3.94 -7.02 2.65
CA ASN A 108 2.55 -6.55 2.70
C ASN A 108 1.63 -7.63 3.25
N ILE A 109 0.44 -7.27 3.71
CA ILE A 109 -0.51 -8.18 4.35
C ILE A 109 -1.05 -9.31 3.45
N HIS A 110 -0.88 -9.20 2.13
CA HIS A 110 -1.38 -10.19 1.17
C HIS A 110 -0.33 -11.22 0.77
N ASP A 111 0.94 -10.82 0.69
CA ASP A 111 2.07 -11.70 0.36
C ASP A 111 2.81 -12.23 1.60
N ASN A 112 2.76 -11.48 2.70
CA ASN A 112 3.52 -11.72 3.92
C ASN A 112 2.67 -11.54 5.19
N PRO A 113 1.52 -12.24 5.32
CA PRO A 113 0.67 -12.13 6.50
C PRO A 113 1.41 -12.48 7.81
N GLU A 114 2.41 -13.36 7.74
CA GLU A 114 3.22 -13.81 8.88
C GLU A 114 4.02 -12.68 9.55
N LEU A 115 4.26 -11.57 8.85
CA LEU A 115 5.02 -10.45 9.40
C LEU A 115 4.30 -9.75 10.56
N LEU A 116 2.99 -9.95 10.73
CA LEU A 116 2.20 -9.32 11.79
C LEU A 116 1.76 -10.31 12.89
N GLU A 117 2.24 -11.57 12.88
CA GLU A 117 1.82 -12.62 13.83
C GLU A 117 2.64 -12.64 15.16
N GLY A 118 3.36 -11.56 15.46
CA GLY A 118 4.26 -11.42 16.62
C GLY A 118 3.61 -10.94 17.91
#